data_AF-W4SL19-F1
#
_entry.id   AF-W4SL19-F1
#
_cell.length_a   1.000
_cell.length_b   1.000
_cell.length_c   1.000
_cell.angle_alpha   90.00
_cell.angle_beta   90.00
_cell.angle_gamma   90.00
#
_symmetry.space_group_name_H-M   'P 1'
#
loop_
_entity.id
_entity.type
_entity.pdbx_description
1 polymer ?
#
loop_
_entity_poly.entity_id
_entity_poly.type
_entity_poly.pdbx_seq_one_letter_code
_entity_poly.pdbx_strand_id
1 'polypeptide(L)'
;MSGPVYYVEIRYDIGGSNNIPHTFFVITKPDGSSREYGFAPLEGGALAGDGAVYETGVGTAEGEHEYQAASSKYSINQAQYESLMGFVDSTRVGSTYWAGGDHFSASMYNCTTWQSTAFNAAGIDLPTEADHAWNPYQQYTYDRIEDFHDAASDWINDKVNEVGDWSEKTAEQVSDWVKDQADRAQRTGEEWYDTAKKNLADAKKAAEDWYEDAQKWISDKAAEIGDMVDDLFDRARKWIPRRDPLTLDLDGDGIETVAASGKVLFDHDGDGIKTGTGWIASDDGLVVLDRNGNGTIDGGSELFGVDTILSNGATASSGFSALADLDTDKNGIFDVGDAEFSNVRVWRDLNQDGSSQASELATLLDAGVASIKLNPSTTDDLDLGNGNIVDNRGSYIRTDGTAGLAGDLQLAINNYFRDFSGSLDKVEVSSEANLLPGVKGSGAVRDLKEAATLSTQLLASIQALVPGTSRDAMKSSLDTITGALGSDLHNAEQ
;
A
#
# COMPACT_ATOMS: atom_id res chain seq x y z
N MET A 1 13.38 29.06 -32.22
CA MET A 1 12.75 27.92 -32.90
C MET A 1 12.56 26.87 -31.83
N SER A 2 11.31 26.55 -31.44
CA SER A 2 11.06 25.46 -30.50
C SER A 2 11.58 24.17 -31.13
N GLY A 3 12.36 23.39 -30.40
CA GLY A 3 12.88 22.11 -30.87
C GLY A 3 11.74 21.12 -31.23
N PRO A 4 12.07 19.93 -31.76
CA PRO A 4 11.08 18.88 -31.93
C PRO A 4 10.36 18.63 -30.61
N VAL A 5 9.03 18.66 -30.65
CA VAL A 5 8.17 18.42 -29.48
C VAL A 5 7.66 16.99 -29.59
N TYR A 6 7.98 16.19 -28.58
CA TYR A 6 7.45 14.85 -28.39
C TYR A 6 6.24 14.96 -27.47
N TYR A 7 5.34 13.97 -27.51
CA TYR A 7 4.25 13.89 -26.55
C TYR A 7 4.27 12.56 -25.83
N VAL A 8 3.95 12.58 -24.54
CA VAL A 8 3.68 11.38 -23.75
C VAL A 8 2.23 11.41 -23.25
N GLU A 9 1.59 10.25 -23.22
CA GLU A 9 0.23 10.02 -22.71
C GLU A 9 0.27 8.74 -21.89
N ILE A 10 -0.36 8.71 -20.73
CA ILE A 10 -0.59 7.49 -19.97
C ILE A 10 -1.94 6.92 -20.39
N ARG A 11 -1.99 5.62 -20.60
CA ARG A 11 -3.23 4.88 -20.85
C ARG A 11 -3.43 3.84 -19.75
N TYR A 12 -4.69 3.67 -19.38
CA TYR A 12 -5.12 2.79 -18.32
C TYR A 12 -6.04 1.73 -18.91
N ASP A 13 -5.61 0.46 -18.82
CA ASP A 13 -6.47 -0.68 -19.05
C ASP A 13 -7.02 -1.17 -17.70
N ILE A 14 -8.29 -0.92 -17.43
CA ILE A 14 -9.03 -1.27 -16.23
C ILE A 14 -10.13 -2.25 -16.67
N GLY A 15 -9.78 -3.52 -16.84
CA GLY A 15 -10.74 -4.59 -17.15
C GLY A 15 -10.85 -5.01 -18.62
N GLY A 16 -9.79 -4.84 -19.42
CA GLY A 16 -9.66 -5.41 -20.76
C GLY A 16 -9.72 -6.95 -20.78
N SER A 17 -9.60 -7.54 -21.97
CA SER A 17 -9.84 -8.99 -22.24
C SER A 17 -9.14 -10.03 -21.34
N ASN A 18 -8.13 -9.64 -20.56
CA ASN A 18 -7.36 -10.45 -19.62
C ASN A 18 -7.65 -10.14 -18.13
N ASN A 19 -8.52 -9.17 -17.86
CA ASN A 19 -9.11 -8.88 -16.56
C ASN A 19 -8.08 -8.56 -15.47
N ILE A 20 -6.90 -8.01 -15.81
CA ILE A 20 -5.87 -7.51 -14.86
C ILE A 20 -5.61 -6.05 -15.24
N PRO A 21 -5.64 -5.11 -14.29
CA PRO A 21 -5.46 -3.71 -14.62
C PRO A 21 -4.00 -3.44 -14.97
N HIS A 22 -3.76 -2.60 -15.98
CA HIS A 22 -2.43 -2.29 -16.47
C HIS A 22 -2.29 -0.83 -16.87
N THR A 23 -1.15 -0.23 -16.57
CA THR A 23 -0.78 1.12 -17.02
C THR A 23 0.36 1.05 -18.03
N PHE A 24 0.22 1.78 -19.12
CA PHE A 24 1.27 1.90 -20.13
C PHE A 24 1.32 3.33 -20.63
N PHE A 25 2.48 3.75 -21.12
CA PHE A 25 2.63 5.08 -21.69
C PHE A 25 2.86 5.01 -23.19
N VAL A 26 2.34 6.02 -23.88
CA VAL A 26 2.41 6.19 -25.32
C VAL A 26 3.27 7.39 -25.63
N ILE A 27 4.34 7.17 -26.40
CA ILE A 27 5.18 8.24 -26.91
C ILE A 27 4.77 8.54 -28.34
N THR A 28 4.42 9.78 -28.62
CA THR A 28 4.19 10.31 -29.97
C THR A 28 5.37 11.18 -30.40
N LYS A 29 6.00 10.83 -31.51
CA LYS A 29 7.12 11.57 -32.11
C LYS A 29 6.62 12.79 -32.92
N PRO A 30 7.51 13.75 -33.23
CA PRO A 30 7.14 14.93 -34.04
C PRO A 30 6.55 14.61 -35.42
N ASP A 31 6.85 13.43 -35.98
CA ASP A 31 6.30 12.97 -37.26
C ASP A 31 4.90 12.34 -37.14
N GLY A 32 4.34 12.31 -35.93
CA GLY A 32 3.03 11.74 -35.62
C GLY A 32 3.04 10.23 -35.39
N SER A 33 4.18 9.56 -35.51
CA SER A 33 4.29 8.13 -35.17
C SER A 33 4.23 7.92 -33.66
N SER A 34 3.56 6.86 -33.22
CA SER A 34 3.44 6.51 -31.81
C SER A 34 3.91 5.08 -31.51
N ARG A 35 4.36 4.88 -30.27
CA ARG A 35 4.71 3.58 -29.68
C ARG A 35 4.25 3.53 -28.24
N GLU A 36 3.80 2.36 -27.83
CA GLU A 36 3.28 2.07 -26.49
C GLU A 36 4.28 1.19 -25.75
N TYR A 37 4.48 1.46 -24.46
CA TYR A 37 5.43 0.77 -23.61
C TYR A 37 4.81 0.47 -22.25
N GLY A 38 4.92 -0.77 -21.79
CA GLY A 38 4.42 -1.19 -20.47
C GLY A 38 5.20 -2.38 -19.92
N PHE A 39 5.20 -2.54 -18.59
CA PHE A 39 5.90 -3.63 -17.89
C PHE A 39 4.91 -4.61 -17.29
N ALA A 40 4.94 -5.87 -17.73
CA ALA A 40 3.95 -6.91 -17.39
C ALA A 40 4.64 -8.25 -17.08
N PRO A 41 3.98 -9.20 -16.41
CA PRO A 41 4.52 -10.53 -16.21
C PRO A 41 4.67 -11.30 -17.53
N LEU A 42 5.71 -12.13 -17.63
CA LEU A 42 5.96 -13.01 -18.78
C LEU A 42 4.82 -14.03 -18.99
N GLU A 43 4.25 -14.52 -17.89
CA GLU A 43 3.06 -15.35 -17.92
C GLU A 43 1.81 -14.46 -17.85
N GLY A 44 1.10 -14.35 -18.98
CA GLY A 44 -0.14 -13.58 -19.05
C GLY A 44 -1.17 -14.09 -18.04
N GLY A 45 -1.72 -13.19 -17.22
CA GLY A 45 -2.67 -13.54 -16.16
C GLY A 45 -2.03 -13.76 -14.77
N ALA A 46 -0.70 -13.75 -14.65
CA ALA A 46 -0.03 -13.87 -13.37
C ALA A 46 -0.07 -12.56 -12.57
N LEU A 47 -0.18 -12.66 -11.24
CA LEU A 47 -0.09 -11.50 -10.32
C LEU A 47 1.31 -11.34 -9.72
N ALA A 48 2.19 -12.32 -9.92
CA ALA A 48 3.60 -12.29 -9.56
C ALA A 48 4.38 -13.26 -10.46
N GLY A 49 5.67 -13.02 -10.66
CA GLY A 49 6.53 -13.87 -11.50
C GLY A 49 7.60 -13.06 -12.21
N ASP A 50 8.28 -13.63 -13.20
CA ASP A 50 9.21 -12.86 -14.03
C ASP A 50 8.42 -11.89 -14.93
N GLY A 51 8.92 -10.68 -15.15
CA GLY A 51 8.30 -9.58 -15.88
C GLY A 51 9.19 -9.03 -16.97
N ALA A 52 8.56 -8.42 -17.97
CA ALA A 52 9.22 -7.85 -19.13
C ALA A 52 8.55 -6.55 -19.58
N VAL A 53 9.33 -5.72 -20.28
CA VAL A 53 8.83 -4.53 -20.97
C VAL A 53 8.37 -4.92 -22.37
N TYR A 54 7.11 -4.61 -22.67
CA TYR A 54 6.48 -4.86 -23.97
C TYR A 54 6.47 -3.60 -24.84
N GLU A 55 6.54 -3.77 -26.16
CA GLU A 55 6.38 -2.70 -27.15
C GLU A 55 5.18 -2.98 -28.04
N THR A 56 4.17 -2.11 -27.99
CA THR A 56 2.98 -2.23 -28.82
C THR A 56 2.67 -0.93 -29.54
N GLY A 57 1.57 -0.92 -30.30
CA GLY A 57 1.06 0.27 -31.00
C GLY A 57 0.89 0.09 -32.50
N VAL A 58 0.49 1.18 -33.15
CA VAL A 58 0.20 1.19 -34.60
C VAL A 58 1.40 0.71 -35.41
N GLY A 59 1.22 -0.42 -36.10
CA GLY A 59 2.23 -1.02 -36.98
C GLY A 59 3.18 -2.02 -36.31
N THR A 60 2.94 -2.44 -35.07
CA THR A 60 3.57 -3.64 -34.47
C THR A 60 2.75 -4.91 -34.80
N ALA A 61 3.29 -6.10 -34.51
CA ALA A 61 2.57 -7.36 -34.70
C ALA A 61 1.40 -7.54 -33.70
N GLU A 62 1.48 -6.87 -32.55
CA GLU A 62 0.52 -6.96 -31.45
C GLU A 62 -0.60 -5.90 -31.54
N GLY A 63 -0.43 -4.85 -32.35
CA GLY A 63 -1.43 -3.78 -32.52
C GLY A 63 -1.44 -2.77 -31.37
N GLU A 64 -2.42 -1.86 -31.35
CA GLU A 64 -2.66 -0.97 -30.19
C GLU A 64 -3.38 -1.75 -29.08
N HIS A 65 -2.97 -1.53 -27.83
CA HIS A 65 -3.65 -2.10 -26.66
C HIS A 65 -5.00 -1.42 -26.41
N GLU A 66 -5.97 -2.20 -25.92
CA GLU A 66 -7.24 -1.68 -25.42
C GLU A 66 -7.02 -0.88 -24.13
N TYR A 67 -7.74 0.23 -23.96
CA TYR A 67 -7.70 1.07 -22.76
C TYR A 67 -9.03 1.79 -22.60
N GLN A 68 -9.43 2.06 -21.35
CA GLN A 68 -10.71 2.67 -21.00
C GLN A 68 -10.53 4.13 -20.56
N ALA A 69 -9.33 4.52 -20.15
CA ALA A 69 -8.98 5.90 -19.83
C ALA A 69 -7.58 6.28 -20.32
N ALA A 70 -7.35 7.57 -20.56
CA ALA A 70 -6.05 8.12 -20.93
C ALA A 70 -5.84 9.49 -20.30
N SER A 71 -4.60 9.83 -19.95
CA SER A 71 -4.23 11.16 -19.50
C SER A 71 -4.29 12.18 -20.63
N SER A 72 -4.18 13.46 -20.29
CA SER A 72 -3.82 14.48 -21.28
C SER A 72 -2.48 14.15 -21.95
N LYS A 73 -2.26 14.66 -23.17
CA LYS A 73 -0.98 14.56 -23.88
C LYS A 73 -0.03 15.64 -23.40
N TYR A 74 1.15 15.23 -22.94
CA TYR A 74 2.14 16.11 -22.35
C TYR A 74 3.35 16.28 -23.26
N SER A 75 3.70 17.53 -23.55
CA SER A 75 4.87 17.83 -24.37
C SER A 75 6.16 17.58 -23.59
N ILE A 76 7.05 16.75 -24.13
CA ILE A 76 8.39 16.52 -23.59
C ILE A 76 9.45 16.97 -24.60
N ASN A 77 10.61 17.38 -24.08
CA ASN A 77 11.74 17.80 -24.90
C ASN A 77 12.61 16.61 -25.34
N GLN A 78 13.55 16.85 -26.26
CA GLN A 78 14.45 15.83 -26.80
C GLN A 78 15.23 15.06 -25.70
N ALA A 79 15.73 15.75 -24.68
CA ALA A 79 16.52 15.12 -23.63
C ALA A 79 15.66 14.23 -22.72
N GLN A 80 14.43 14.65 -22.41
CA GLN A 80 13.45 13.84 -21.70
C GLN A 80 13.06 12.60 -22.52
N TYR A 81 12.83 12.76 -23.83
CA TYR A 81 12.59 11.63 -24.72
C TYR A 81 13.76 10.64 -24.76
N GLU A 82 15.00 11.13 -24.88
CA GLU A 82 16.20 10.29 -24.91
C GLU A 82 16.41 9.55 -23.58
N SER A 83 16.18 10.21 -22.45
CA SER A 83 16.27 9.59 -21.12
C SER A 83 15.17 8.53 -20.92
N LEU A 84 13.92 8.84 -21.31
CA LEU A 84 12.80 7.90 -21.24
C LEU A 84 13.07 6.65 -22.08
N MET A 85 13.56 6.83 -23.31
CA MET A 85 13.91 5.70 -24.18
C MET A 85 15.13 4.93 -23.65
N GLY A 86 16.10 5.60 -23.05
CA GLY A 86 17.24 4.96 -22.38
C GLY A 86 16.79 4.06 -21.22
N PHE A 87 15.82 4.51 -20.43
CA PHE A 87 15.22 3.70 -19.36
C PHE A 87 14.48 2.48 -19.93
N VAL A 88 13.63 2.69 -20.93
CA VAL A 88 12.91 1.61 -21.63
C VAL A 88 13.89 0.57 -22.18
N ASP A 89 14.94 0.98 -22.87
CA ASP A 89 15.91 0.06 -23.46
C ASP A 89 16.73 -0.67 -22.38
N SER A 90 17.07 0.01 -21.28
CA SER A 90 17.77 -0.63 -20.16
C SER A 90 16.92 -1.70 -19.47
N THR A 91 15.61 -1.48 -19.37
CA THR A 91 14.67 -2.40 -18.71
C THR A 91 14.10 -3.48 -19.65
N ARG A 92 14.48 -3.47 -20.94
CA ARG A 92 14.13 -4.49 -21.94
C ARG A 92 15.10 -5.65 -22.03
N VAL A 93 16.38 -5.40 -21.76
CA VAL A 93 17.48 -6.33 -22.08
C VAL A 93 17.92 -7.07 -20.83
N GLY A 94 17.17 -8.08 -20.39
CA GLY A 94 17.58 -9.02 -19.34
C GLY A 94 18.26 -8.36 -18.12
N SER A 95 17.77 -7.18 -17.73
CA SER A 95 18.35 -6.36 -16.68
C SER A 95 17.27 -5.78 -15.79
N THR A 96 17.59 -5.83 -14.50
CA THR A 96 16.73 -5.71 -13.35
C THR A 96 16.15 -4.32 -13.18
N TYR A 97 14.82 -4.20 -13.16
CA TYR A 97 14.10 -2.98 -12.78
C TYR A 97 14.38 -2.56 -11.32
N TRP A 98 14.70 -3.52 -10.44
CA TRP A 98 15.06 -3.32 -9.03
C TRP A 98 15.97 -4.46 -8.50
N ALA A 99 16.56 -4.33 -7.31
CA ALA A 99 17.53 -5.27 -6.71
C ALA A 99 17.03 -6.72 -6.47
N GLY A 100 15.75 -7.02 -6.76
CA GLY A 100 15.09 -8.33 -6.59
C GLY A 100 15.03 -9.23 -7.84
N GLY A 101 15.64 -8.85 -8.97
CA GLY A 101 15.54 -9.61 -10.23
C GLY A 101 14.37 -9.14 -11.10
N ASP A 102 14.09 -9.86 -12.21
CA ASP A 102 13.00 -9.58 -13.15
C ASP A 102 11.59 -9.77 -12.53
N HIS A 103 11.44 -9.68 -11.21
CA HIS A 103 10.24 -10.08 -10.51
C HIS A 103 9.13 -9.00 -10.61
N PHE A 104 8.10 -9.28 -11.40
CA PHE A 104 6.82 -8.61 -11.34
C PHE A 104 6.06 -9.02 -10.07
N SER A 105 5.46 -8.04 -9.40
CA SER A 105 4.51 -8.25 -8.31
C SER A 105 3.46 -7.15 -8.36
N ALA A 106 2.18 -7.53 -8.38
CA ALA A 106 1.05 -6.62 -8.36
C ALA A 106 1.10 -5.59 -7.22
N SER A 107 1.73 -5.92 -6.09
CA SER A 107 1.78 -5.05 -4.90
C SER A 107 2.99 -4.11 -4.83
N MET A 108 4.08 -4.39 -5.53
CA MET A 108 5.36 -3.68 -5.32
C MET A 108 6.15 -3.36 -6.60
N TYR A 109 6.11 -4.24 -7.60
CA TYR A 109 6.93 -4.13 -8.81
C TYR A 109 6.03 -4.37 -10.03
N ASN A 110 5.24 -3.37 -10.37
CA ASN A 110 4.18 -3.48 -11.36
C ASN A 110 4.30 -2.41 -12.45
N CYS A 111 3.32 -2.38 -13.35
CA CYS A 111 3.28 -1.47 -14.47
C CYS A 111 3.27 0.01 -14.07
N THR A 112 2.64 0.35 -12.93
CA THR A 112 2.51 1.71 -12.42
C THR A 112 3.80 2.18 -11.76
N THR A 113 4.44 1.33 -10.95
CA THR A 113 5.76 1.64 -10.38
C THR A 113 6.79 1.79 -11.48
N TRP A 114 6.80 0.89 -12.48
CA TRP A 114 7.74 0.96 -13.61
C TRP A 114 7.59 2.23 -14.43
N GLN A 115 6.36 2.62 -14.76
CA GLN A 115 6.06 3.87 -15.45
C GLN A 115 6.54 5.09 -14.66
N SER A 116 6.25 5.12 -13.35
CA SER A 116 6.63 6.23 -12.48
C SER A 116 8.15 6.38 -12.39
N THR A 117 8.87 5.26 -12.29
CA THR A 117 10.34 5.27 -12.35
C THR A 117 10.86 5.76 -13.70
N ALA A 118 10.22 5.37 -14.81
CA ALA A 118 10.61 5.81 -16.15
C ALA A 118 10.48 7.34 -16.32
N PHE A 119 9.39 7.93 -15.83
CA PHE A 119 9.18 9.37 -15.87
C PHE A 119 10.10 10.13 -14.93
N ASN A 120 10.34 9.62 -13.73
CA ASN A 120 11.31 10.19 -12.79
C ASN A 120 12.72 10.18 -13.37
N ALA A 121 13.17 9.07 -13.94
CA ALA A 121 14.47 8.97 -14.62
C ALA A 121 14.59 9.93 -15.82
N ALA A 122 13.47 10.20 -16.49
CA ALA A 122 13.41 11.13 -17.60
C ALA A 122 13.27 12.60 -17.18
N GLY A 123 13.08 12.90 -15.89
CA GLY A 123 12.74 14.24 -15.42
C GLY A 123 11.45 14.77 -16.05
N ILE A 124 10.49 13.88 -16.28
CA ILE A 124 9.16 14.21 -16.82
C ILE A 124 8.23 14.36 -15.62
N ASP A 125 7.88 15.62 -15.36
CA ASP A 125 6.90 15.98 -14.35
C ASP A 125 5.55 16.17 -15.05
N LEU A 126 4.65 15.21 -14.89
CA LEU A 126 3.31 15.29 -15.46
C LEU A 126 2.43 16.09 -14.48
N PRO A 127 1.69 17.13 -14.91
CA PRO A 127 0.80 17.83 -13.99
C PRO A 127 -0.21 16.83 -13.43
N THR A 128 -0.24 16.78 -12.10
CA THR A 128 -1.16 16.00 -11.28
C THR A 128 -2.59 16.50 -11.50
N GLU A 129 -3.25 16.04 -12.55
CA GLU A 129 -4.71 15.95 -12.52
C GLU A 129 -5.06 14.76 -11.62
N ALA A 130 -5.06 15.03 -10.31
CA ALA A 130 -5.95 14.39 -9.34
C ALA A 130 -6.13 12.86 -9.38
N ASP A 131 -5.12 12.01 -9.63
CA ASP A 131 -5.32 10.55 -9.53
C ASP A 131 -4.05 9.67 -9.37
N HIS A 132 -2.87 10.23 -9.04
CA HIS A 132 -1.61 9.43 -9.05
C HIS A 132 -1.22 8.77 -7.71
N ALA A 133 -2.15 8.67 -6.77
CA ALA A 133 -2.13 7.66 -5.69
C ALA A 133 -2.98 6.42 -6.03
N TRP A 134 -3.49 6.33 -7.27
CA TRP A 134 -4.28 5.18 -7.70
C TRP A 134 -3.37 3.99 -8.01
N ASN A 135 -3.25 3.05 -7.06
CA ASN A 135 -2.76 1.71 -7.36
C ASN A 135 -3.90 0.90 -8.00
N PRO A 136 -3.89 0.69 -9.34
CA PRO A 136 -4.92 -0.09 -10.04
C PRO A 136 -5.15 -1.45 -9.40
N TYR A 137 -4.11 -2.09 -8.84
CA TYR A 137 -4.22 -3.40 -8.22
C TYR A 137 -4.91 -3.36 -6.86
N GLN A 138 -4.79 -2.27 -6.12
CA GLN A 138 -5.46 -2.11 -4.83
C GLN A 138 -6.95 -1.84 -5.05
N GLN A 139 -7.30 -0.90 -5.94
CA GLN A 139 -8.69 -0.66 -6.34
C GLN A 139 -9.27 -1.89 -7.06
N TYR A 140 -8.55 -2.55 -7.96
CA TYR A 140 -8.99 -3.82 -8.57
C TYR A 140 -9.16 -4.95 -7.56
N THR A 141 -8.36 -5.03 -6.50
CA THR A 141 -8.59 -6.03 -5.45
C THR A 141 -9.87 -5.69 -4.69
N TYR A 142 -10.13 -4.41 -4.40
CA TYR A 142 -11.38 -3.96 -3.76
C TYR A 142 -12.60 -4.12 -4.69
N ASP A 143 -12.56 -3.58 -5.90
CA ASP A 143 -13.60 -3.65 -6.93
C ASP A 143 -13.85 -5.09 -7.37
N ARG A 144 -12.84 -5.96 -7.44
CA ARG A 144 -13.05 -7.38 -7.77
C ARG A 144 -13.51 -8.19 -6.58
N ILE A 145 -13.23 -7.76 -5.34
CA ILE A 145 -13.88 -8.32 -4.15
C ILE A 145 -15.36 -7.90 -4.14
N GLU A 146 -15.68 -6.66 -4.50
CA GLU A 146 -17.05 -6.13 -4.56
C GLU A 146 -17.82 -6.72 -5.76
N ASP A 147 -17.26 -6.71 -6.96
CA ASP A 147 -17.80 -7.35 -8.18
C ASP A 147 -17.88 -8.87 -8.03
N PHE A 148 -16.92 -9.53 -7.36
CA PHE A 148 -17.03 -10.97 -7.08
C PHE A 148 -18.07 -11.23 -6.00
N HIS A 149 -18.18 -10.38 -4.97
CA HIS A 149 -19.22 -10.49 -3.95
C HIS A 149 -20.61 -10.32 -4.58
N ASP A 150 -20.78 -9.34 -5.46
CA ASP A 150 -22.05 -9.02 -6.10
C ASP A 150 -22.36 -10.01 -7.22
N ALA A 151 -21.39 -10.39 -8.06
CA ALA A 151 -21.58 -11.44 -9.06
C ALA A 151 -21.75 -12.83 -8.44
N ALA A 152 -21.10 -13.15 -7.32
CA ALA A 152 -21.33 -14.39 -6.59
C ALA A 152 -22.70 -14.37 -5.91
N SER A 153 -23.11 -13.24 -5.32
CA SER A 153 -24.44 -13.08 -4.73
C SER A 153 -25.53 -13.20 -5.80
N ASP A 154 -25.38 -12.53 -6.94
CA ASP A 154 -26.30 -12.59 -8.06
C ASP A 154 -26.30 -13.94 -8.74
N TRP A 155 -25.14 -14.59 -8.93
CA TRP A 155 -25.04 -15.94 -9.49
C TRP A 155 -25.60 -17.01 -8.54
N ILE A 156 -25.36 -16.89 -7.23
CA ILE A 156 -25.98 -17.77 -6.22
C ILE A 156 -27.50 -17.57 -6.24
N ASN A 157 -27.98 -16.33 -6.23
CA ASN A 157 -29.41 -16.03 -6.27
C ASN A 157 -30.05 -16.50 -7.59
N ASP A 158 -29.41 -16.30 -8.73
CA ASP A 158 -29.86 -16.73 -10.05
C ASP A 158 -29.87 -18.26 -10.17
N LYS A 159 -28.83 -18.97 -9.68
CA LYS A 159 -28.82 -20.45 -9.66
C LYS A 159 -29.81 -21.04 -8.67
N VAL A 160 -30.00 -20.43 -7.51
CA VAL A 160 -31.05 -20.83 -6.55
C VAL A 160 -32.44 -20.65 -7.18
N ASN A 161 -32.66 -19.56 -7.90
CA ASN A 161 -33.91 -19.29 -8.61
C ASN A 161 -34.11 -20.21 -9.83
N GLU A 162 -33.08 -20.43 -10.66
CA GLU A 162 -33.15 -21.33 -11.83
C GLU A 162 -33.35 -22.80 -11.43
N VAL A 163 -32.72 -23.26 -10.34
CA VAL A 163 -32.93 -24.62 -9.81
C VAL A 163 -34.32 -24.74 -9.17
N GLY A 164 -34.79 -23.70 -8.48
CA GLY A 164 -36.17 -23.60 -8.00
C GLY A 164 -37.18 -23.74 -9.14
N ASP A 165 -37.04 -22.88 -10.16
CA ASP A 165 -37.89 -22.87 -11.36
C ASP A 165 -37.83 -24.17 -12.16
N TRP A 166 -36.65 -24.78 -12.30
CA TRP A 166 -36.47 -26.04 -13.02
C TRP A 166 -37.05 -27.23 -12.26
N SER A 167 -36.91 -27.26 -10.93
CA SER A 167 -37.46 -28.31 -10.08
C SER A 167 -38.99 -28.28 -10.05
N GLU A 168 -39.62 -27.10 -9.97
CA GLU A 168 -41.07 -26.94 -10.07
C GLU A 168 -41.59 -27.31 -11.47
N LYS A 169 -40.97 -26.81 -12.54
CA LYS A 169 -41.39 -27.12 -13.93
C LYS A 169 -41.22 -28.60 -14.27
N THR A 170 -40.15 -29.25 -13.81
CA THR A 170 -39.93 -30.68 -14.07
C THR A 170 -40.87 -31.54 -13.23
N ALA A 171 -41.13 -31.18 -11.96
CA ALA A 171 -42.10 -31.87 -11.13
C ALA A 171 -43.53 -31.76 -11.67
N GLU A 172 -43.93 -30.60 -12.19
CA GLU A 172 -45.22 -30.39 -12.84
C GLU A 172 -45.34 -31.16 -14.17
N GLN A 173 -44.35 -31.05 -15.06
CA GLN A 173 -44.38 -31.72 -16.37
C GLN A 173 -44.35 -33.25 -16.24
N VAL A 174 -43.59 -33.78 -15.28
CA VAL A 174 -43.57 -35.22 -14.99
C VAL A 174 -44.84 -35.66 -14.26
N SER A 175 -45.37 -34.87 -13.33
CA SER A 175 -46.68 -35.12 -12.70
C SER A 175 -47.79 -35.22 -13.76
N ASP A 176 -47.82 -34.29 -14.71
CA ASP A 176 -48.86 -34.25 -15.73
C ASP A 176 -48.68 -35.32 -16.80
N TRP A 177 -47.44 -35.64 -17.17
CA TRP A 177 -47.15 -36.80 -18.02
C TRP A 177 -47.54 -38.11 -17.33
N VAL A 178 -47.25 -38.29 -16.04
CA VAL A 178 -47.64 -39.48 -15.27
C VAL A 178 -49.15 -39.60 -15.11
N LYS A 179 -49.88 -38.50 -14.91
CA LYS A 179 -51.35 -38.50 -14.92
C LYS A 179 -51.89 -38.93 -16.29
N ASP A 180 -51.35 -38.39 -17.38
CA ASP A 180 -51.74 -38.79 -18.75
C ASP A 180 -51.40 -40.27 -19.04
N GLN A 181 -50.26 -40.78 -18.56
CA GLN A 181 -49.91 -42.20 -18.69
C GLN A 181 -50.76 -43.09 -17.77
N ALA A 182 -51.15 -42.64 -16.58
CA ALA A 182 -52.03 -43.36 -15.66
C ALA A 182 -53.46 -43.50 -16.22
N ASP A 183 -53.99 -42.43 -16.81
CA ASP A 183 -55.30 -42.42 -17.49
C ASP A 183 -55.30 -43.32 -18.75
N ARG A 184 -54.12 -43.54 -19.35
CA ARG A 184 -53.90 -44.50 -20.44
C ARG A 184 -53.75 -45.93 -19.91
N ALA A 185 -53.07 -46.13 -18.79
CA ALA A 185 -52.79 -47.44 -18.18
C ALA A 185 -53.97 -48.06 -17.42
N GLN A 186 -54.96 -47.28 -16.97
CA GLN A 186 -56.24 -47.83 -16.47
C GLN A 186 -56.98 -48.70 -17.50
N ARG A 187 -56.55 -48.70 -18.78
CA ARG A 187 -57.07 -49.59 -19.83
C ARG A 187 -56.26 -50.88 -19.99
N THR A 188 -55.10 -51.01 -19.33
CA THR A 188 -54.20 -52.17 -19.41
C THR A 188 -53.35 -52.32 -18.12
N GLY A 189 -53.86 -53.04 -17.11
CA GLY A 189 -53.07 -53.76 -16.08
C GLY A 189 -52.44 -52.96 -14.92
N GLU A 190 -52.79 -53.33 -13.68
CA GLU A 190 -52.38 -52.67 -12.41
C GLU A 190 -50.87 -52.74 -12.09
N GLU A 191 -50.13 -53.77 -12.53
CA GLU A 191 -48.71 -53.96 -12.18
C GLU A 191 -47.75 -52.94 -12.82
N TRP A 192 -48.07 -52.47 -14.03
CA TRP A 192 -47.26 -51.46 -14.71
C TRP A 192 -47.38 -50.09 -14.03
N TYR A 193 -48.58 -49.77 -13.54
CA TYR A 193 -48.85 -48.54 -12.81
C TYR A 193 -48.05 -48.45 -11.50
N ASP A 194 -48.01 -49.54 -10.73
CA ASP A 194 -47.26 -49.57 -9.47
C ASP A 194 -45.74 -49.47 -9.68
N THR A 195 -45.21 -50.09 -10.73
CA THR A 195 -43.78 -50.00 -11.09
C THR A 195 -43.42 -48.59 -11.56
N ALA A 196 -44.26 -47.97 -12.41
CA ALA A 196 -44.05 -46.59 -12.86
C ALA A 196 -44.10 -45.60 -11.69
N LYS A 197 -45.06 -45.78 -10.77
CA LYS A 197 -45.20 -44.96 -9.56
C LYS A 197 -44.00 -45.09 -8.62
N LYS A 198 -43.46 -46.31 -8.46
CA LYS A 198 -42.25 -46.54 -7.67
C LYS A 198 -41.02 -45.89 -8.29
N ASN A 199 -40.79 -46.08 -9.59
CA ASN A 199 -39.65 -45.46 -10.28
C ASN A 199 -39.72 -43.94 -10.24
N LEU A 200 -40.93 -43.36 -10.29
CA LEU A 200 -41.14 -41.93 -10.09
C LEU A 200 -40.79 -41.48 -8.67
N ALA A 201 -41.22 -42.23 -7.66
CA ALA A 201 -40.90 -41.91 -6.26
C ALA A 201 -39.38 -42.00 -6.00
N ASP A 202 -38.70 -43.00 -6.57
CA ASP A 202 -37.25 -43.16 -6.46
C ASP A 202 -36.50 -42.05 -7.21
N ALA A 203 -36.97 -41.64 -8.40
CA ALA A 203 -36.40 -40.52 -9.15
C ALA A 203 -36.62 -39.17 -8.44
N LYS A 204 -37.81 -38.96 -7.86
CA LYS A 204 -38.12 -37.76 -7.07
C LYS A 204 -37.21 -37.69 -5.84
N LYS A 205 -37.06 -38.79 -5.12
CA LYS A 205 -36.17 -38.86 -3.97
C LYS A 205 -34.71 -38.59 -4.34
N ALA A 206 -34.22 -39.17 -5.44
CA ALA A 206 -32.86 -38.91 -5.91
C ALA A 206 -32.63 -37.43 -6.28
N ALA A 207 -33.66 -36.75 -6.81
CA ALA A 207 -33.60 -35.32 -7.08
C ALA A 207 -33.64 -34.47 -5.79
N GLU A 208 -34.44 -34.86 -4.79
CA GLU A 208 -34.49 -34.22 -3.46
C GLU A 208 -33.15 -34.38 -2.72
N ASP A 209 -32.60 -35.60 -2.68
CA ASP A 209 -31.30 -35.89 -2.04
C ASP A 209 -30.16 -35.08 -2.72
N TRP A 210 -30.14 -35.02 -4.06
CA TRP A 210 -29.16 -34.21 -4.80
C TRP A 210 -29.32 -32.70 -4.52
N TYR A 211 -30.56 -32.22 -4.38
CA TYR A 211 -30.83 -30.82 -4.06
C TYR A 211 -30.33 -30.46 -2.66
N GLU A 212 -30.59 -31.30 -1.66
CA GLU A 212 -30.08 -31.11 -0.29
C GLU A 212 -28.55 -31.10 -0.26
N ASP A 213 -27.90 -32.03 -0.97
CA ASP A 213 -26.44 -32.08 -1.09
C ASP A 213 -25.86 -30.84 -1.79
N ALA A 214 -26.51 -30.34 -2.84
CA ALA A 214 -26.11 -29.13 -3.54
C ALA A 214 -26.26 -27.88 -2.67
N GLN A 215 -27.40 -27.73 -1.97
CA GLN A 215 -27.61 -26.62 -1.03
C GLN A 215 -26.57 -26.65 0.09
N LYS A 216 -26.29 -27.84 0.64
CA LYS A 216 -25.28 -28.00 1.67
C LYS A 216 -23.89 -27.61 1.17
N TRP A 217 -23.50 -28.06 -0.02
CA TRP A 217 -22.21 -27.72 -0.61
C TRP A 217 -22.06 -26.22 -0.86
N ILE A 218 -23.11 -25.54 -1.36
CA ILE A 218 -23.12 -24.08 -1.54
C ILE A 218 -22.99 -23.37 -0.19
N SER A 219 -23.75 -23.79 0.83
CA SER A 219 -23.69 -23.19 2.16
C SER A 219 -22.32 -23.35 2.81
N ASP A 220 -21.71 -24.54 2.70
CA ASP A 220 -20.37 -24.80 3.23
C ASP A 220 -19.33 -23.92 2.51
N LYS A 221 -19.44 -23.76 1.19
CA LYS A 221 -18.55 -22.87 0.41
C LYS A 221 -18.74 -21.39 0.72
N ALA A 222 -19.97 -20.93 0.91
CA ALA A 222 -20.24 -19.55 1.30
C ALA A 222 -19.66 -19.22 2.69
N ALA A 223 -19.73 -20.17 3.64
CA ALA A 223 -19.11 -20.03 4.94
C ALA A 223 -17.57 -19.94 4.85
N GLU A 224 -16.93 -20.80 4.04
CA GLU A 224 -15.47 -20.74 3.81
C GLU A 224 -15.03 -19.39 3.22
N ILE A 225 -15.81 -18.82 2.29
CA ILE A 225 -15.54 -17.50 1.72
C ILE A 225 -15.72 -16.41 2.78
N GLY A 226 -16.79 -16.49 3.58
CA GLY A 226 -17.04 -15.57 4.70
C GLY A 226 -15.87 -15.54 5.68
N ASP A 227 -15.37 -16.71 6.09
CA ASP A 227 -14.23 -16.83 7.01
C ASP A 227 -12.95 -16.21 6.42
N MET A 228 -12.69 -16.39 5.12
CA MET A 228 -11.56 -15.76 4.43
C MET A 228 -11.67 -14.23 4.36
N VAL A 229 -12.87 -13.71 4.08
CA VAL A 229 -13.12 -12.26 4.02
C VAL A 229 -12.96 -11.64 5.40
N ASP A 230 -13.51 -12.28 6.44
CA ASP A 230 -13.38 -11.85 7.83
C ASP A 230 -11.91 -11.82 8.25
N ASP A 231 -11.11 -12.85 7.91
CA ASP A 231 -9.68 -12.88 8.19
C ASP A 231 -8.92 -11.75 7.48
N LEU A 232 -9.19 -11.52 6.19
CA LEU A 232 -8.57 -10.43 5.43
C LEU A 232 -8.94 -9.06 6.01
N PHE A 233 -10.21 -8.85 6.34
CA PHE A 233 -10.69 -7.62 6.98
C PHE A 233 -10.03 -7.41 8.34
N ASP A 234 -9.95 -8.44 9.17
CA ASP A 234 -9.32 -8.34 10.48
C ASP A 234 -7.80 -8.13 10.38
N ARG A 235 -7.13 -8.71 9.39
CA ARG A 235 -5.71 -8.44 9.09
C ARG A 235 -5.49 -7.00 8.65
N ALA A 236 -6.32 -6.49 7.73
CA ALA A 236 -6.24 -5.10 7.29
C ALA A 236 -6.52 -4.13 8.45
N ARG A 237 -7.55 -4.41 9.25
CA ARG A 237 -7.93 -3.59 10.42
C ARG A 237 -6.88 -3.59 11.53
N LYS A 238 -6.14 -4.69 11.69
CA LYS A 238 -5.05 -4.84 12.68
C LYS A 238 -3.67 -4.49 12.11
N TRP A 239 -3.58 -4.14 10.83
CA TRP A 239 -2.31 -3.75 10.23
C TRP A 239 -1.84 -2.46 10.88
N ILE A 240 -0.59 -2.48 11.35
CA ILE A 240 0.07 -1.35 11.98
C ILE A 240 1.24 -0.98 11.06
N PRO A 241 1.26 0.22 10.46
CA PRO A 241 2.43 0.69 9.75
C PRO A 241 3.63 0.75 10.70
N ARG A 242 4.84 0.43 10.21
CA ARG A 242 6.05 0.40 11.04
C ARG A 242 7.23 1.10 10.37
N ARG A 243 8.18 1.57 11.19
CA ARG A 243 9.41 2.26 10.78
C ARG A 243 10.60 1.71 11.56
N ASP A 244 11.78 1.67 10.94
CA ASP A 244 12.87 0.79 11.37
C ASP A 244 14.18 1.50 11.75
N PRO A 245 14.26 2.14 12.92
CA PRO A 245 15.54 2.66 13.38
C PRO A 245 16.39 1.61 14.10
N LEU A 246 17.69 1.63 13.85
CA LEU A 246 18.70 0.91 14.60
C LEU A 246 18.84 1.47 16.02
N THR A 247 18.79 0.60 17.02
CA THR A 247 18.89 0.94 18.44
C THR A 247 19.95 0.12 19.16
N LEU A 248 20.39 0.62 20.31
CA LEU A 248 21.32 -0.03 21.23
C LEU A 248 20.67 -0.12 22.62
N ASP A 249 20.73 -1.31 23.20
CA ASP A 249 20.47 -1.56 24.62
C ASP A 249 21.66 -1.03 25.44
N LEU A 250 21.46 0.05 26.18
CA LEU A 250 22.56 0.78 26.82
C LEU A 250 22.83 0.34 28.26
N ASP A 251 21.83 -0.14 28.99
CA ASP A 251 21.95 -0.52 30.40
C ASP A 251 21.99 -2.04 30.65
N GLY A 252 21.70 -2.83 29.62
CA GLY A 252 21.89 -4.27 29.56
C GLY A 252 20.72 -5.10 30.06
N ASP A 253 19.50 -4.55 30.12
CA ASP A 253 18.31 -5.29 30.54
C ASP A 253 17.34 -5.66 29.40
N GLY A 254 17.59 -5.18 28.19
CA GLY A 254 16.84 -5.50 26.97
C GLY A 254 16.69 -4.27 26.08
N ILE A 255 15.97 -4.43 24.97
CA ILE A 255 15.48 -3.27 24.21
C ILE A 255 14.05 -3.01 24.65
N GLU A 256 13.77 -1.81 25.14
CA GLU A 256 12.44 -1.44 25.65
C GLU A 256 11.80 -0.34 24.80
N THR A 257 10.48 -0.40 24.64
CA THR A 257 9.74 0.59 23.84
C THR A 257 8.47 1.07 24.52
N VAL A 258 8.05 2.28 24.16
CA VAL A 258 6.77 2.88 24.54
C VAL A 258 5.78 2.87 23.37
N ALA A 259 4.49 2.93 23.70
CA ALA A 259 3.42 2.87 22.72
C ALA A 259 3.27 4.16 21.90
N ALA A 260 2.76 4.02 20.66
CA ALA A 260 2.33 5.08 19.74
C ALA A 260 1.09 5.86 20.22
N SER A 261 1.22 6.47 21.40
CA SER A 261 0.14 7.13 22.14
C SER A 261 -0.07 8.60 21.77
N GLY A 262 0.72 9.11 20.82
CA GLY A 262 0.72 10.52 20.42
C GLY A 262 1.54 11.43 21.33
N LYS A 263 2.35 10.87 22.24
CA LYS A 263 3.32 11.63 23.05
C LYS A 263 4.57 11.98 22.26
N VAL A 264 5.08 11.00 21.52
CA VAL A 264 6.23 11.16 20.62
C VAL A 264 5.70 11.24 19.19
N LEU A 265 6.08 12.31 18.50
CA LEU A 265 5.81 12.50 17.08
C LEU A 265 7.16 12.68 16.38
N PHE A 266 7.41 11.88 15.35
CA PHE A 266 8.64 11.94 14.57
C PHE A 266 8.34 11.81 13.08
N ASP A 267 9.16 12.46 12.25
CA ASP A 267 9.09 12.36 10.79
C ASP A 267 10.00 11.21 10.35
N HIS A 268 9.43 10.03 10.17
CA HIS A 268 10.20 8.83 9.88
C HIS A 268 10.55 8.65 8.39
N ASP A 269 9.81 9.27 7.47
CA ASP A 269 10.01 9.15 6.02
C ASP A 269 10.61 10.43 5.39
N GLY A 270 10.80 11.49 6.18
CA GLY A 270 11.46 12.71 5.76
C GLY A 270 10.57 13.65 4.94
N ASP A 271 9.24 13.54 5.05
CA ASP A 271 8.28 14.38 4.31
C ASP A 271 7.94 15.71 5.05
N GLY A 272 8.54 15.92 6.21
CA GLY A 272 8.32 17.06 7.10
C GLY A 272 7.09 16.91 8.01
N ILE A 273 6.31 15.84 7.89
CA ILE A 273 5.11 15.56 8.68
C ILE A 273 5.48 14.60 9.80
N LYS A 274 5.42 15.09 11.03
CA LYS A 274 5.67 14.23 12.19
C LYS A 274 4.43 13.40 12.48
N THR A 275 4.59 12.10 12.65
CA THR A 275 3.49 11.18 12.97
C THR A 275 3.71 10.52 14.33
N GLY A 276 2.62 10.25 15.04
CA GLY A 276 2.66 9.56 16.33
C GLY A 276 3.28 8.19 16.16
N THR A 277 4.28 7.88 16.97
CA THR A 277 5.10 6.68 16.80
C THR A 277 5.34 6.00 18.13
N GLY A 278 5.43 4.68 18.11
CA GLY A 278 6.07 3.92 19.17
C GLY A 278 7.51 4.37 19.25
N TRP A 279 8.12 4.32 20.41
CA TRP A 279 9.45 4.92 20.57
C TRP A 279 10.32 4.06 21.45
N ILE A 280 11.64 4.19 21.27
CA ILE A 280 12.58 3.58 22.20
C ILE A 280 12.41 4.21 23.60
N ALA A 281 12.54 3.41 24.65
CA ALA A 281 12.57 3.91 26.01
C ALA A 281 13.83 4.76 26.27
N SER A 282 13.80 5.61 27.29
CA SER A 282 14.83 6.64 27.54
C SER A 282 16.17 6.10 28.09
N ASP A 283 16.18 4.86 28.57
CA ASP A 283 17.35 4.09 29.02
C ASP A 283 18.25 3.74 27.84
N ASP A 284 17.62 3.35 26.72
CA ASP A 284 18.23 2.95 25.47
C ASP A 284 18.49 4.13 24.53
N GLY A 285 19.06 3.88 23.34
CA GLY A 285 19.33 4.94 22.38
C GLY A 285 19.35 4.51 20.92
N LEU A 286 18.86 5.40 20.06
CA LEU A 286 18.90 5.26 18.61
C LEU A 286 20.29 5.58 18.08
N VAL A 287 20.75 4.83 17.07
CA VAL A 287 21.96 5.17 16.32
C VAL A 287 21.57 6.16 15.22
N VAL A 288 22.27 7.28 15.14
CA VAL A 288 21.90 8.40 14.27
C VAL A 288 23.12 9.06 13.63
N LEU A 289 22.90 9.71 12.48
CA LEU A 289 23.88 10.55 11.81
C LEU A 289 23.19 11.80 11.28
N ASP A 290 23.59 12.97 11.78
CA ASP A 290 23.20 14.27 11.24
C ASP A 290 23.80 14.43 9.84
N ARG A 291 23.01 14.12 8.80
CA ARG A 291 23.50 14.08 7.41
C ARG A 291 23.50 15.44 6.78
N ASN A 292 22.62 16.34 7.23
CA ASN A 292 22.46 17.67 6.68
C ASN A 292 23.31 18.74 7.41
N GLY A 293 23.89 18.38 8.55
CA GLY A 293 24.79 19.21 9.36
C GLY A 293 24.08 20.32 10.13
N ASN A 294 22.78 20.20 10.41
CA ASN A 294 22.00 21.24 11.07
C ASN A 294 22.09 21.19 12.61
N GLY A 295 22.74 20.17 13.17
CA GLY A 295 22.97 19.98 14.60
C GLY A 295 21.81 19.32 15.35
N THR A 296 20.80 18.83 14.64
CA THR A 296 19.65 18.10 15.15
C THR A 296 19.38 16.89 14.25
N ILE A 297 18.88 15.82 14.85
CA ILE A 297 18.20 14.72 14.17
C ILE A 297 16.73 15.08 14.07
N ASP A 298 16.26 15.37 12.85
CA ASP A 298 14.91 15.89 12.62
C ASP A 298 14.07 15.10 11.60
N GLY A 299 14.65 14.10 10.94
CA GLY A 299 13.92 13.20 10.06
C GLY A 299 14.54 11.81 9.94
N GLY A 300 13.80 10.88 9.35
CA GLY A 300 14.18 9.47 9.23
C GLY A 300 15.42 9.21 8.37
N SER A 301 15.74 10.12 7.45
CA SER A 301 16.99 10.03 6.67
C SER A 301 18.27 10.10 7.52
N GLU A 302 18.15 10.58 8.77
CA GLU A 302 19.23 10.71 9.75
C GLU A 302 19.23 9.59 10.79
N LEU A 303 18.19 8.74 10.78
CA LEU A 303 18.19 7.46 11.46
C LEU A 303 18.83 6.40 10.55
N PHE A 304 19.34 5.31 11.13
CA PHE A 304 19.76 4.15 10.36
C PHE A 304 18.59 3.17 10.24
N GLY A 305 18.03 3.04 9.03
CA GLY A 305 16.82 2.24 8.71
C GLY A 305 16.59 2.13 7.20
N VAL A 306 15.49 1.51 6.74
CA VAL A 306 15.21 1.31 5.31
C VAL A 306 15.04 2.62 4.55
N ASP A 307 14.62 3.68 5.23
CA ASP A 307 14.50 5.02 4.64
C ASP A 307 15.88 5.71 4.47
N THR A 308 16.99 5.05 4.85
CA THR A 308 18.35 5.52 4.58
C THR A 308 18.75 5.30 3.12
N ILE A 309 19.21 6.35 2.45
CA ILE A 309 19.85 6.26 1.13
C ILE A 309 21.33 5.89 1.28
N LEU A 310 21.70 4.73 0.73
CA LEU A 310 23.07 4.22 0.72
C LEU A 310 23.94 4.96 -0.30
N SER A 311 25.25 4.80 -0.21
CA SER A 311 26.25 5.39 -1.11
C SER A 311 26.04 5.04 -2.59
N ASN A 312 25.35 3.94 -2.89
CA ASN A 312 24.99 3.49 -4.23
C ASN A 312 23.67 4.08 -4.76
N GLY A 313 22.96 4.89 -3.96
CA GLY A 313 21.68 5.52 -4.29
C GLY A 313 20.44 4.65 -4.05
N ALA A 314 20.60 3.40 -3.59
CA ALA A 314 19.48 2.55 -3.18
C ALA A 314 19.09 2.82 -1.72
N THR A 315 17.87 2.45 -1.34
CA THR A 315 17.44 2.39 0.05
C THR A 315 18.07 1.20 0.77
N ALA A 316 18.33 1.35 2.07
CA ALA A 316 18.82 0.26 2.89
C ALA A 316 17.76 -0.85 3.05
N SER A 317 18.21 -2.06 3.35
CA SER A 317 17.32 -3.19 3.65
C SER A 317 16.99 -3.35 5.14
N SER A 318 17.73 -2.64 6.01
CA SER A 318 17.66 -2.69 7.47
C SER A 318 18.56 -1.59 8.05
N GLY A 319 18.38 -1.22 9.31
CA GLY A 319 19.28 -0.32 10.04
C GLY A 319 20.71 -0.83 10.14
N PHE A 320 20.91 -2.15 10.25
CA PHE A 320 22.25 -2.77 10.16
C PHE A 320 22.90 -2.57 8.79
N SER A 321 22.13 -2.74 7.72
CA SER A 321 22.59 -2.53 6.34
C SER A 321 22.90 -1.05 6.07
N ALA A 322 22.07 -0.16 6.60
CA ALA A 322 22.29 1.29 6.55
C ALA A 322 23.61 1.70 7.22
N LEU A 323 23.91 1.16 8.40
CA LEU A 323 25.17 1.43 9.09
C LEU A 323 26.37 0.79 8.38
N ALA A 324 26.16 -0.38 7.75
CA ALA A 324 27.22 -1.10 7.03
C ALA A 324 27.75 -0.37 5.81
N ASP A 325 26.98 0.56 5.23
CA ASP A 325 27.45 1.43 4.14
C ASP A 325 28.58 2.39 4.60
N LEU A 326 28.71 2.61 5.92
CA LEU A 326 29.78 3.41 6.51
C LEU A 326 31.03 2.58 6.89
N ASP A 327 31.03 1.27 6.66
CA ASP A 327 32.18 0.37 6.87
C ASP A 327 33.21 0.56 5.75
N THR A 328 34.22 1.38 6.02
CA THR A 328 35.19 1.81 5.02
C THR A 328 36.25 0.76 4.74
N ASP A 329 36.60 -0.07 5.72
CA ASP A 329 37.60 -1.12 5.57
C ASP A 329 36.99 -2.50 5.25
N LYS A 330 35.65 -2.60 5.31
CA LYS A 330 34.81 -3.76 4.95
C LYS A 330 35.07 -4.97 5.84
N ASN A 331 35.38 -4.74 7.11
CA ASN A 331 35.66 -5.81 8.06
C ASN A 331 34.38 -6.36 8.75
N GLY A 332 33.21 -5.75 8.50
CA GLY A 332 31.92 -6.15 9.07
C GLY A 332 31.66 -5.61 10.49
N ILE A 333 32.46 -4.64 10.93
CA ILE A 333 32.40 -3.99 12.23
C ILE A 333 32.52 -2.48 12.00
N PHE A 334 31.54 -1.72 12.49
CA PHE A 334 31.65 -0.27 12.52
C PHE A 334 32.43 0.16 13.77
N ASP A 335 33.65 0.68 13.59
CA ASP A 335 34.54 1.07 14.69
C ASP A 335 35.42 2.30 14.35
N VAL A 336 36.38 2.63 15.23
CA VAL A 336 37.26 3.80 15.07
C VAL A 336 38.13 3.78 13.80
N GLY A 337 38.22 2.64 13.11
CA GLY A 337 38.82 2.51 11.80
C GLY A 337 38.01 3.17 10.69
N ASP A 338 36.72 3.42 10.91
CA ASP A 338 35.80 3.98 9.93
C ASP A 338 35.76 5.50 9.92
N ALA A 339 35.70 6.06 8.71
CA ALA A 339 35.75 7.51 8.50
C ALA A 339 34.64 8.26 9.23
N GLU A 340 33.43 7.72 9.26
CA GLU A 340 32.25 8.35 9.85
C GLU A 340 32.03 8.01 11.34
N PHE A 341 32.88 7.17 11.95
CA PHE A 341 32.72 6.76 13.34
C PHE A 341 32.65 7.94 14.32
N SER A 342 33.43 8.98 14.04
CA SER A 342 33.44 10.20 14.87
C SER A 342 32.23 11.13 14.66
N ASN A 343 31.39 10.86 13.65
CA ASN A 343 30.20 11.66 13.32
C ASN A 343 28.90 10.96 13.75
N VAL A 344 28.87 9.62 13.77
CA VAL A 344 27.74 8.86 14.30
C VAL A 344 27.54 9.15 15.80
N ARG A 345 26.28 9.23 16.21
CA ARG A 345 25.85 9.51 17.58
C ARG A 345 24.91 8.43 18.10
N VAL A 346 24.77 8.38 19.42
CA VAL A 346 23.65 7.75 20.10
C VAL A 346 22.70 8.86 20.54
N TRP A 347 21.45 8.78 20.12
CA TRP A 347 20.37 9.65 20.58
C TRP A 347 19.56 8.96 21.65
N ARG A 348 19.61 9.50 22.87
CA ARG A 348 18.73 9.12 23.98
C ARG A 348 17.71 10.22 24.20
N ASP A 349 16.51 10.04 23.67
CA ASP A 349 15.40 10.96 23.91
C ASP A 349 14.92 10.82 25.37
N LEU A 350 15.49 11.64 26.25
CA LEU A 350 15.30 11.51 27.70
C LEU A 350 13.94 12.04 28.13
N ASN A 351 13.40 13.01 27.39
CA ASN A 351 12.13 13.65 27.70
C ASN A 351 10.96 13.08 26.89
N GLN A 352 11.24 12.21 25.91
CA GLN A 352 10.29 11.52 25.04
C GLN A 352 9.42 12.51 24.25
N ASP A 353 10.05 13.51 23.64
CA ASP A 353 9.38 14.52 22.81
C ASP A 353 9.62 14.36 21.30
N GLY A 354 10.46 13.41 20.89
CA GLY A 354 10.74 13.14 19.47
C GLY A 354 11.53 14.26 18.80
N SER A 355 12.21 15.12 19.55
CA SER A 355 13.04 16.20 19.03
C SER A 355 14.42 16.11 19.64
N SER A 356 15.42 15.72 18.88
CA SER A 356 16.78 15.64 19.43
C SER A 356 17.29 16.98 19.97
N GLN A 357 17.92 16.94 21.14
CA GLN A 357 18.61 18.08 21.71
C GLN A 357 20.10 17.76 21.89
N ALA A 358 20.95 18.79 21.89
CA ALA A 358 22.40 18.60 22.03
C ALA A 358 22.80 17.84 23.32
N SER A 359 21.99 17.92 24.38
CA SER A 359 22.20 17.17 25.63
C SER A 359 21.82 15.69 25.56
N GLU A 360 21.09 15.29 24.51
CA GLU A 360 20.59 13.94 24.27
C GLU A 360 21.42 13.17 23.25
N LEU A 361 22.33 13.86 22.56
CA LEU A 361 23.22 13.30 21.56
C LEU A 361 24.61 13.07 22.18
N ALA A 362 25.05 11.81 22.20
CA ALA A 362 26.38 11.43 22.63
C ALA A 362 27.18 10.83 21.47
N THR A 363 28.51 10.99 21.47
CA THR A 363 29.36 10.18 20.58
C THR A 363 29.24 8.71 20.97
N LEU A 364 29.53 7.77 20.05
CA LEU A 364 29.52 6.34 20.38
C LEU A 364 30.40 6.04 21.60
N LEU A 365 31.61 6.61 21.67
CA LEU A 365 32.52 6.41 22.80
C LEU A 365 31.98 6.99 24.12
N ASP A 366 31.37 8.19 24.09
CA ASP A 366 30.77 8.81 25.28
C ASP A 366 29.53 8.03 25.77
N ALA A 367 28.81 7.37 24.85
CA ALA A 367 27.73 6.44 25.16
C ALA A 367 28.25 5.04 25.60
N GLY A 368 29.56 4.85 25.66
CA GLY A 368 30.18 3.59 26.08
C GLY A 368 30.24 2.52 24.98
N VAL A 369 30.00 2.86 23.71
CA VAL A 369 30.03 1.98 22.54
C VAL A 369 31.40 2.08 21.85
N ALA A 370 32.14 0.97 21.80
CA ALA A 370 33.43 0.88 21.13
C ALA A 370 33.32 0.46 19.67
N SER A 371 32.42 -0.48 19.37
CA SER A 371 32.15 -0.94 18.00
C SER A 371 30.79 -1.63 17.88
N ILE A 372 30.21 -1.62 16.69
CA ILE A 372 28.93 -2.28 16.39
C ILE A 372 29.17 -3.34 15.31
N LYS A 373 28.69 -4.58 15.52
CA LYS A 373 28.75 -5.59 14.46
C LYS A 373 27.64 -5.35 13.46
N LEU A 374 27.98 -5.39 12.19
CA LEU A 374 27.09 -5.01 11.09
C LEU A 374 26.20 -6.16 10.59
N ASN A 375 26.50 -7.39 11.00
CA ASN A 375 25.66 -8.54 10.69
C ASN A 375 24.82 -8.91 11.92
N PRO A 376 23.49 -8.96 11.81
CA PRO A 376 22.65 -9.42 12.89
C PRO A 376 22.91 -10.91 13.18
N SER A 377 22.76 -11.28 14.44
CA SER A 377 22.90 -12.66 14.91
C SER A 377 21.63 -13.49 14.74
N THR A 378 20.46 -12.83 14.67
CA THR A 378 19.17 -13.41 14.33
C THR A 378 18.32 -12.38 13.60
N THR A 379 17.44 -12.85 12.73
CA THR A 379 16.43 -12.08 12.01
C THR A 379 15.01 -12.52 12.42
N ASP A 380 14.87 -13.15 13.58
CA ASP A 380 13.57 -13.54 14.13
C ASP A 380 12.92 -12.34 14.81
N ASP A 381 11.66 -12.09 14.52
CA ASP A 381 10.84 -11.08 15.17
C ASP A 381 10.74 -11.33 16.69
N LEU A 382 10.94 -10.26 17.46
CA LEU A 382 10.62 -10.18 18.87
C LEU A 382 9.56 -9.09 19.07
N ASP A 383 8.37 -9.49 19.51
CA ASP A 383 7.32 -8.56 19.92
C ASP A 383 7.73 -7.85 21.22
N LEU A 384 7.82 -6.51 21.16
CA LEU A 384 8.08 -5.65 22.31
C LEU A 384 6.79 -5.08 22.93
N GLY A 385 5.62 -5.46 22.40
CA GLY A 385 4.32 -4.98 22.81
C GLY A 385 3.93 -3.68 22.10
N ASN A 386 2.65 -3.29 22.25
CA ASN A 386 2.09 -2.06 21.68
C ASN A 386 2.25 -1.90 20.15
N GLY A 387 2.49 -3.01 19.44
CA GLY A 387 2.73 -3.03 18.00
C GLY A 387 4.19 -2.85 17.59
N ASN A 388 5.10 -2.61 18.54
CA ASN A 388 6.54 -2.48 18.30
C ASN A 388 7.20 -3.86 18.22
N ILE A 389 8.12 -4.04 17.28
CA ILE A 389 8.87 -5.28 17.09
C ILE A 389 10.37 -4.95 16.98
N VAL A 390 11.24 -5.93 17.25
CA VAL A 390 12.63 -5.94 16.80
C VAL A 390 12.80 -7.13 15.86
N ASP A 391 13.16 -6.90 14.61
CA ASP A 391 13.22 -7.93 13.56
C ASP A 391 14.65 -8.40 13.25
N ASN A 392 15.67 -7.57 13.53
CA ASN A 392 17.07 -7.95 13.44
C ASN A 392 17.77 -7.69 14.77
N ARG A 393 18.45 -8.69 15.34
CA ARG A 393 19.17 -8.55 16.63
C ARG A 393 20.62 -8.95 16.47
N GLY A 394 21.51 -8.02 16.81
CA GLY A 394 22.96 -8.14 16.73
C GLY A 394 23.65 -7.87 18.06
N SER A 395 24.92 -7.49 18.00
CA SER A 395 25.68 -7.13 19.20
C SER A 395 26.65 -6.00 18.92
N TYR A 396 26.92 -5.20 19.94
CA TYR A 396 27.97 -4.20 19.95
C TYR A 396 28.95 -4.51 21.09
N ILE A 397 30.15 -3.93 21.04
CA ILE A 397 31.16 -4.04 22.10
C ILE A 397 31.20 -2.71 22.84
N ARG A 398 31.11 -2.77 24.17
CA ARG A 398 31.27 -1.62 25.06
C ARG A 398 32.74 -1.25 25.21
N THR A 399 33.01 -0.01 25.61
CA THR A 399 34.37 0.49 25.87
C THR A 399 35.09 -0.25 27.00
N ASP A 400 34.36 -0.94 27.89
CA ASP A 400 34.91 -1.83 28.91
C ASP A 400 35.20 -3.27 28.42
N GLY A 401 34.89 -3.56 27.15
CA GLY A 401 35.08 -4.85 26.48
C GLY A 401 33.93 -5.83 26.64
N THR A 402 32.85 -5.49 27.35
CA THR A 402 31.65 -6.33 27.43
C THR A 402 30.80 -6.21 26.15
N ALA A 403 29.93 -7.18 25.90
CA ALA A 403 29.01 -7.13 24.77
C ALA A 403 27.65 -6.55 25.19
N GLY A 404 27.06 -5.71 24.35
CA GLY A 404 25.68 -5.21 24.47
C GLY A 404 24.81 -5.65 23.29
N LEU A 405 23.50 -5.50 23.43
CA LEU A 405 22.52 -5.86 22.41
C LEU A 405 22.29 -4.67 21.47
N ALA A 406 22.27 -4.95 20.17
CA ALA A 406 21.85 -4.00 19.13
C ALA A 406 20.62 -4.59 18.44
N GLY A 407 19.67 -3.75 18.06
CA GLY A 407 18.44 -4.20 17.41
C GLY A 407 17.99 -3.24 16.32
N ASP A 408 17.41 -3.80 15.27
CA ASP A 408 16.66 -3.04 14.29
C ASP A 408 15.18 -3.07 14.68
N LEU A 409 14.63 -1.90 14.95
CA LEU A 409 13.26 -1.79 15.42
C LEU A 409 12.28 -1.87 14.26
N GLN A 410 11.02 -2.06 14.60
CA GLN A 410 9.87 -1.85 13.74
C GLN A 410 8.83 -1.16 14.64
N LEU A 411 8.96 0.16 14.77
CA LEU A 411 8.16 1.01 15.65
C LEU A 411 6.77 1.21 15.08
N ALA A 412 5.73 0.98 15.89
CA ALA A 412 4.35 1.16 15.48
C ALA A 412 4.06 2.63 15.14
N ILE A 413 3.44 2.88 13.99
CA ILE A 413 3.00 4.21 13.60
C ILE A 413 1.49 4.35 13.83
N ASN A 414 1.09 5.51 14.35
CA ASN A 414 -0.28 5.90 14.59
C ASN A 414 -0.59 7.24 13.89
N ASN A 415 -1.03 7.13 12.64
CA ASN A 415 -1.39 8.25 11.76
C ASN A 415 -2.53 9.12 12.32
N TYR A 416 -3.21 8.72 13.40
CA TYR A 416 -4.17 9.60 14.06
C TYR A 416 -3.51 10.84 14.67
N PHE A 417 -2.31 10.70 15.24
CA PHE A 417 -1.55 11.79 15.84
C PHE A 417 -0.49 12.29 14.88
N ARG A 418 -0.42 13.61 14.68
CA ARG A 418 0.51 14.19 13.72
C ARG A 418 0.65 15.69 13.87
N ASP A 419 1.70 16.21 13.25
CA ASP A 419 2.01 17.62 13.14
C ASP A 419 2.51 17.96 11.73
N PHE A 420 1.73 18.77 11.01
CA PHE A 420 2.04 19.28 9.68
C PHE A 420 2.90 20.56 9.70
N SER A 421 3.27 21.09 10.88
CA SER A 421 4.00 22.35 10.99
C SER A 421 5.35 22.35 10.26
N GLY A 422 5.97 21.17 10.11
CA GLY A 422 7.21 20.94 9.38
C GLY A 422 7.04 20.55 7.91
N SER A 423 5.80 20.35 7.44
CA SER A 423 5.50 19.78 6.11
C SER A 423 6.25 20.53 5.00
N LEU A 424 6.80 19.77 4.05
CA LEU A 424 7.48 20.33 2.88
C LEU A 424 6.51 21.11 1.97
N ASP A 425 5.22 20.75 1.98
CA ASP A 425 4.15 21.51 1.35
C ASP A 425 3.46 22.43 2.38
N LYS A 426 4.01 23.64 2.55
CA LYS A 426 3.52 24.60 3.54
C LYS A 426 2.28 25.35 3.04
N VAL A 427 1.25 25.38 3.89
CA VAL A 427 0.01 26.11 3.62
C VAL A 427 -0.02 27.42 4.43
N GLU A 428 0.07 28.55 3.73
CA GLU A 428 -0.14 29.86 4.33
C GLU A 428 -1.63 30.09 4.59
N VAL A 429 -2.04 30.08 5.87
CA VAL A 429 -3.44 30.18 6.27
C VAL A 429 -4.06 31.50 5.79
N SER A 430 -5.17 31.41 5.06
CA SER A 430 -5.92 32.59 4.58
C SER A 430 -6.49 33.42 5.72
N SER A 431 -6.72 34.72 5.48
CA SER A 431 -7.34 35.63 6.45
C SER A 431 -8.69 35.12 6.98
N GLU A 432 -9.48 34.52 6.09
CA GLU A 432 -10.80 33.99 6.34
C GLU A 432 -10.73 32.71 7.19
N ALA A 433 -9.83 31.78 6.84
CA ALA A 433 -9.62 30.55 7.59
C ALA A 433 -9.00 30.82 8.98
N ASN A 434 -8.21 31.88 9.12
CA ASN A 434 -7.62 32.23 10.42
C ASN A 434 -8.66 32.62 11.50
N LEU A 435 -9.87 33.00 11.07
CA LEU A 435 -11.00 33.28 11.97
C LEU A 435 -11.68 32.01 12.50
N LEU A 436 -11.38 30.84 11.92
CA LEU A 436 -11.95 29.56 12.35
C LEU A 436 -11.35 29.08 13.68
N PRO A 437 -12.05 28.21 14.43
CA PRO A 437 -11.47 27.55 15.59
C PRO A 437 -10.22 26.73 15.24
N GLY A 438 -9.24 26.69 16.15
CA GLY A 438 -8.07 25.83 16.01
C GLY A 438 -8.41 24.38 16.32
N VAL A 439 -8.81 23.61 15.30
CA VAL A 439 -9.13 22.18 15.42
C VAL A 439 -8.02 21.37 14.74
N LYS A 440 -7.44 20.43 15.48
CA LYS A 440 -6.41 19.51 14.96
C LYS A 440 -7.02 18.47 14.03
N GLY A 441 -6.31 18.16 12.95
CA GLY A 441 -6.74 17.16 11.97
C GLY A 441 -6.58 15.71 12.45
N SER A 442 -7.13 14.78 11.65
CA SER A 442 -7.06 13.30 11.63
C SER A 442 -6.36 12.53 10.48
N GLY A 443 -5.54 11.47 10.66
CA GLY A 443 -5.05 10.60 9.56
C GLY A 443 -4.06 11.22 8.56
N ALA A 444 -4.54 11.65 7.39
CA ALA A 444 -3.83 12.50 6.41
C ALA A 444 -4.44 13.92 6.29
N VAL A 445 -5.50 14.24 7.05
CA VAL A 445 -6.17 15.54 7.04
C VAL A 445 -5.35 16.59 7.82
N ARG A 446 -5.06 17.75 7.21
CA ARG A 446 -4.41 18.90 7.84
C ARG A 446 -5.28 19.53 8.95
N ASP A 447 -4.71 20.44 9.73
CA ASP A 447 -5.48 21.21 10.71
C ASP A 447 -6.55 22.06 10.02
N LEU A 448 -7.69 22.28 10.69
CA LEU A 448 -8.89 22.87 10.08
C LEU A 448 -8.63 24.19 9.34
N LYS A 449 -7.71 25.02 9.85
CA LYS A 449 -7.37 26.30 9.23
C LYS A 449 -6.61 26.14 7.91
N GLU A 450 -5.73 25.16 7.83
CA GLU A 450 -4.99 24.84 6.60
C GLU A 450 -5.92 24.13 5.62
N ALA A 451 -6.68 23.13 6.07
CA ALA A 451 -7.67 22.45 5.23
C ALA A 451 -8.71 23.44 4.66
N ALA A 452 -9.27 24.34 5.48
CA ALA A 452 -10.20 25.36 4.98
C ALA A 452 -9.54 26.42 4.10
N THR A 453 -8.21 26.56 4.15
CA THR A 453 -7.49 27.42 3.18
C THR A 453 -7.41 26.75 1.82
N LEU A 454 -7.23 25.43 1.79
CA LEU A 454 -7.16 24.63 0.56
C LEU A 454 -8.56 24.37 -0.05
N SER A 455 -9.58 24.16 0.79
CA SER A 455 -10.95 23.90 0.35
C SER A 455 -11.90 25.06 0.61
N THR A 456 -12.26 25.74 -0.48
CA THR A 456 -13.31 26.78 -0.47
C THR A 456 -14.66 26.25 0.00
N GLN A 457 -14.98 24.99 -0.32
CA GLN A 457 -16.22 24.34 0.11
C GLN A 457 -16.21 24.04 1.62
N LEU A 458 -15.08 23.57 2.16
CA LEU A 458 -14.93 23.34 3.59
C LEU A 458 -15.03 24.66 4.36
N LEU A 459 -14.34 25.70 3.92
CA LEU A 459 -14.41 27.04 4.52
C LEU A 459 -15.85 27.55 4.60
N ALA A 460 -16.58 27.48 3.48
CA ALA A 460 -17.98 27.90 3.42
C ALA A 460 -18.89 27.07 4.34
N SER A 461 -18.67 25.74 4.37
CA SER A 461 -19.46 24.83 5.20
C SER A 461 -19.27 25.11 6.69
N ILE A 462 -18.04 25.40 7.12
CA ILE A 462 -17.73 25.71 8.52
C ILE A 462 -18.21 27.11 8.90
N GLN A 463 -18.09 28.11 8.01
CA GLN A 463 -18.62 29.46 8.26
C GLN A 463 -20.15 29.48 8.37
N ALA A 464 -20.85 28.54 7.73
CA ALA A 464 -22.29 28.37 7.87
C ALA A 464 -22.70 27.86 9.27
N LEU A 465 -21.78 27.25 10.03
CA LEU A 465 -22.00 26.85 11.42
C LEU A 465 -21.89 28.06 12.36
N VAL A 466 -22.92 28.92 12.33
CA VAL A 466 -22.98 30.11 13.18
C VAL A 466 -23.24 29.75 14.66
N PRO A 467 -22.81 30.60 15.62
CA PRO A 467 -23.21 30.45 17.01
C PRO A 467 -24.74 30.35 17.16
N GLY A 468 -25.22 29.26 17.76
CA GLY A 468 -26.66 28.95 17.86
C GLY A 468 -27.17 27.89 16.88
N THR A 469 -26.31 27.32 16.02
CA THR A 469 -26.65 26.16 15.18
C THR A 469 -27.06 24.97 16.05
N SER A 470 -28.20 24.35 15.76
CA SER A 470 -28.71 23.22 16.53
C SER A 470 -27.87 21.95 16.29
N ARG A 471 -27.89 21.01 17.24
CA ARG A 471 -27.24 19.71 17.08
C ARG A 471 -27.69 18.99 15.81
N ASP A 472 -28.98 19.05 15.49
CA ASP A 472 -29.53 18.37 14.33
C ASP A 472 -29.07 19.03 13.03
N ALA A 473 -28.99 20.36 12.99
CA ALA A 473 -28.42 21.08 11.85
C ALA A 473 -26.92 20.77 11.68
N MET A 474 -26.14 20.72 12.76
CA MET A 474 -24.74 20.29 12.72
C MET A 474 -24.58 18.86 12.20
N LYS A 475 -25.46 17.93 12.61
CA LYS A 475 -25.48 16.55 12.10
C LYS A 475 -25.81 16.51 10.61
N SER A 476 -26.79 17.28 10.15
CA SER A 476 -27.15 17.32 8.72
C SER A 476 -26.05 17.92 7.85
N SER A 477 -25.19 18.79 8.40
CA SER A 477 -24.02 19.33 7.69
C SER A 477 -22.80 18.40 7.72
N LEU A 478 -22.83 17.34 8.53
CA LEU A 478 -21.66 16.46 8.74
C LEU A 478 -21.22 15.80 7.43
N ASP A 479 -22.14 15.26 6.65
CA ASP A 479 -21.81 14.57 5.38
C ASP A 479 -21.15 15.53 4.39
N THR A 480 -21.64 16.77 4.30
CA THR A 480 -21.05 17.81 3.43
C THR A 480 -19.65 18.21 3.90
N ILE A 481 -19.45 18.38 5.21
CA ILE A 481 -18.14 18.72 5.79
C ILE A 481 -17.16 17.57 5.60
N THR A 482 -17.59 16.33 5.83
CA THR A 482 -16.75 15.13 5.71
C THR A 482 -16.38 14.88 4.24
N GLY A 483 -17.31 15.09 3.30
CA GLY A 483 -17.02 15.04 1.87
C GLY A 483 -16.01 16.10 1.43
N ALA A 484 -16.11 17.33 1.95
CA ALA A 484 -15.16 18.41 1.64
C ALA A 484 -13.75 18.16 2.22
N LEU A 485 -13.65 17.49 3.38
CA LEU A 485 -12.37 17.03 3.94
C LEU A 485 -11.78 15.86 3.13
N GLY A 486 -12.64 14.96 2.63
CA GLY A 486 -12.24 13.84 1.78
C GLY A 486 -11.66 14.28 0.43
N SER A 487 -12.20 15.34 -0.17
CA SER A 487 -11.64 15.91 -1.41
C SER A 487 -10.27 16.60 -1.21
N ASP A 488 -9.96 17.06 0.02
CA ASP A 488 -8.66 17.66 0.34
C ASP A 488 -7.56 16.63 0.58
N LEU A 489 -7.90 15.43 1.10
CA LEU A 489 -6.96 14.31 1.19
C LEU A 489 -6.35 13.98 -0.18
N HIS A 490 -7.17 14.04 -1.22
CA HIS A 490 -6.78 13.83 -2.61
C HIS A 490 -5.86 14.92 -3.19
N ASN A 491 -5.83 16.10 -2.58
CA ASN A 491 -5.01 17.24 -2.99
C ASN A 491 -3.74 17.42 -2.14
N ALA A 492 -3.70 16.85 -0.93
CA ALA A 492 -2.55 16.91 -0.03
C ALA A 492 -1.55 15.76 -0.21
N GLU A 493 -1.94 14.70 -0.92
CA GLU A 493 -1.07 13.59 -1.37
C GLU A 493 -0.45 13.84 -2.77
N GLN A 494 -0.72 15.00 -3.39
CA GLN A 494 -0.07 15.51 -4.62
C GLN A 494 1.02 16.50 -4.25
#